data_AF-A0A661QRP5-F1
#
_entry.id   AF-A0A661QRP5-F1
#
_cell.length_a   1.000
_cell.length_b   1.000
_cell.length_c   1.000
_cell.angle_alpha   90.00
_cell.angle_beta   90.00
_cell.angle_gamma   90.00
#
_symmetry.space_group_name_H-M   'P 1'
#
loop_
_entity.id
_entity.type
_entity.pdbx_description
1 polymer ?
#
loop_
_entity_poly.entity_id
_entity_poly.type
_entity_poly.pdbx_seq_one_letter_code
_entity_poly.pdbx_strand_id
1 'polypeptide(L)'
;MSHEIEDVGGGGILANKPLWIGLGAAIFILIGFVLPTPQSVVDIIEKFGFAEKMINWEIAHDVQGAADKAMIVLGIIPMAIIYFATEALPIGLTGILMPTLAYFLHLLPRGMIGKTFAGDAPMFLLGVLA
;
A
#
# COMPACT_ATOMS: atom_id res chain seq x y z
N MET A 1 -44.67 12.30 -2.95
CA MET A 1 -44.22 11.66 -4.19
C MET A 1 -42.82 11.18 -3.94
N SER A 2 -42.73 9.98 -3.37
CA SER A 2 -41.51 9.22 -3.18
C SER A 2 -40.94 8.92 -4.55
N HIS A 3 -39.82 9.55 -4.90
CA HIS A 3 -39.02 9.05 -6.00
C HIS A 3 -38.44 7.71 -5.56
N GLU A 4 -39.06 6.65 -6.05
CA GLU A 4 -38.47 5.32 -6.12
C GLU A 4 -37.10 5.48 -6.79
N ILE A 5 -36.06 5.21 -6.01
CA ILE A 5 -34.77 4.85 -6.59
C ILE A 5 -34.99 3.43 -7.09
N GLU A 6 -35.44 3.31 -8.34
CA GLU A 6 -35.20 2.09 -9.10
C GLU A 6 -33.68 1.94 -9.17
N ASP A 7 -33.15 1.10 -8.28
CA ASP A 7 -31.83 0.50 -8.43
C ASP A 7 -31.93 -0.46 -9.62
N VAL A 8 -31.84 0.11 -10.82
CA VAL A 8 -31.80 -0.64 -12.07
C VAL A 8 -30.45 -1.36 -12.07
N GLY A 9 -30.46 -2.61 -11.61
CA GLY A 9 -29.33 -3.52 -11.67
C GLY A 9 -28.66 -3.47 -13.03
N GLY A 10 -27.42 -3.01 -13.05
CA GLY A 10 -26.73 -2.73 -14.31
C GLY A 10 -25.28 -2.30 -14.17
N GLY A 11 -24.55 -2.84 -13.20
CA GLY A 11 -23.09 -2.69 -13.12
C GLY A 11 -22.46 -4.06 -13.01
N GLY A 12 -21.73 -4.50 -14.03
CA GLY A 12 -21.00 -5.78 -13.98
C GLY A 12 -20.07 -5.89 -12.77
N ILE A 13 -19.47 -7.05 -12.53
CA ILE A 13 -18.56 -7.30 -11.38
C ILE A 13 -17.50 -6.19 -11.19
N LEU A 14 -17.06 -5.55 -12.27
CA LEU A 14 -16.12 -4.41 -12.25
C LEU A 14 -16.68 -3.12 -11.60
N ALA A 15 -18.00 -2.92 -11.58
CA ALA A 15 -18.63 -1.73 -10.97
C ALA A 15 -18.83 -1.86 -9.45
N ASN A 16 -18.67 -3.05 -8.88
CA ASN A 16 -18.93 -3.32 -7.48
C ASN A 16 -17.74 -2.88 -6.60
N LYS A 17 -17.68 -1.58 -6.27
CA LYS A 17 -16.58 -1.00 -5.48
C LYS A 17 -16.35 -1.69 -4.12
N PRO A 18 -17.38 -2.02 -3.32
CA PRO A 18 -17.20 -2.74 -2.05
C PRO A 18 -16.49 -4.10 -2.23
N LEU A 19 -16.79 -4.83 -3.31
CA LEU A 19 -16.13 -6.10 -3.63
C LEU A 19 -14.63 -5.90 -3.84
N TRP A 20 -14.23 -4.90 -4.64
CA TRP A 20 -12.82 -4.63 -4.93
C TRP A 20 -12.04 -4.13 -3.71
N ILE A 21 -12.67 -3.29 -2.88
CA ILE A 21 -12.12 -2.87 -1.59
C ILE A 21 -11.84 -4.11 -0.72
N GLY A 22 -12.84 -4.98 -0.57
CA GLY A 22 -12.72 -6.21 0.21
C GLY A 22 -11.66 -7.15 -0.34
N LEU A 23 -11.60 -7.34 -1.67
CA LEU A 23 -10.61 -8.20 -2.32
C LEU A 23 -9.18 -7.69 -2.11
N GLY A 24 -8.94 -6.39 -2.32
CA GLY A 24 -7.62 -5.79 -2.11
C GLY A 24 -7.17 -5.92 -0.65
N ALA A 25 -8.07 -5.67 0.30
CA ALA A 25 -7.78 -5.81 1.73
C ALA A 25 -7.49 -7.27 2.11
N ALA A 26 -8.27 -8.22 1.57
CA ALA A 26 -8.07 -9.64 1.81
C ALA A 26 -6.71 -10.12 1.29
N ILE A 27 -6.31 -9.68 0.08
CA ILE A 27 -4.99 -10.01 -0.50
C ILE A 27 -3.86 -9.40 0.33
N PHE A 28 -4.00 -8.14 0.76
CA PHE A 28 -3.03 -7.49 1.63
C PHE A 28 -2.85 -8.27 2.94
N ILE A 29 -3.93 -8.65 3.60
CA ILE A 29 -3.89 -9.42 4.85
C ILE A 29 -3.26 -10.80 4.61
N LEU A 30 -3.66 -11.48 3.53
CA LEU A 30 -3.13 -12.80 3.18
C LEU A 30 -1.60 -12.74 2.99
N ILE A 31 -1.11 -11.81 2.17
CA ILE A 31 0.33 -11.74 1.85
C ILE A 31 1.12 -11.15 3.02
N GLY A 32 0.65 -10.06 3.61
CA GLY A 32 1.40 -9.31 4.62
C GLY A 32 1.43 -9.96 6.00
N PHE A 33 0.47 -10.83 6.33
CA PHE A 33 0.33 -11.39 7.68
C PHE A 33 0.08 -12.89 7.75
N VAL A 34 -0.54 -13.51 6.73
CA VAL A 34 -0.89 -14.95 6.77
C VAL A 34 0.22 -15.81 6.15
N LEU A 35 0.79 -15.36 5.03
CA LEU A 35 1.87 -16.10 4.37
C LEU A 35 3.19 -15.93 5.15
N PRO A 36 3.92 -17.03 5.37
CA PRO A 36 5.25 -16.93 5.97
C PRO A 36 6.22 -16.26 5.00
N THR A 37 7.14 -15.46 5.54
CA THR A 37 8.20 -14.81 4.76
C THR A 37 9.07 -15.88 4.10
N PRO A 38 9.12 -15.96 2.75
CA PRO A 38 9.90 -16.97 2.08
C PRO A 38 11.40 -16.65 2.20
N GLN A 39 12.24 -17.69 2.26
CA GLN A 39 13.69 -17.53 2.40
C GLN A 39 14.30 -16.65 1.31
N SER A 40 13.75 -16.69 0.09
CA SER A 40 14.21 -15.85 -1.01
C SER A 40 14.12 -14.35 -0.72
N VAL A 41 13.10 -13.91 0.04
CA VAL A 41 12.95 -12.50 0.42
C VAL A 41 14.02 -12.11 1.45
N VAL A 42 14.30 -12.99 2.41
CA VAL A 42 15.38 -12.82 3.39
C VAL A 42 16.72 -12.65 2.67
N ASP A 43 17.04 -13.59 1.77
CA ASP A 43 18.30 -13.59 1.02
C ASP A 43 18.45 -12.33 0.15
N ILE A 44 17.37 -11.87 -0.49
CA ILE A 44 17.37 -10.65 -1.31
C ILE A 44 17.64 -9.42 -0.44
N ILE A 45 16.94 -9.27 0.68
CA ILE A 45 17.03 -8.09 1.53
C ILE A 45 18.41 -7.98 2.19
N GLU A 46 18.99 -9.12 2.55
CA GLU A 46 20.37 -9.20 3.04
C GLU A 46 21.36 -8.86 1.92
N LYS A 47 21.27 -9.53 0.76
CA LYS A 47 22.20 -9.35 -0.37
C LYS A 47 22.27 -7.93 -0.91
N PHE A 48 21.13 -7.23 -0.94
CA PHE A 48 21.06 -5.85 -1.45
C PHE A 48 21.28 -4.78 -0.35
N GLY A 49 21.58 -5.19 0.89
CA GLY A 49 21.85 -4.28 2.00
C GLY A 49 20.61 -3.53 2.50
N PHE A 50 19.40 -4.01 2.19
CA PHE A 50 18.17 -3.44 2.70
C PHE A 50 17.99 -3.76 4.20
N ALA A 51 18.39 -4.96 4.64
CA ALA A 51 18.36 -5.33 6.05
C ALA A 51 19.14 -4.32 6.92
N GLU A 52 20.38 -4.05 6.53
CA GLU A 52 21.27 -3.13 7.27
C GLU A 52 20.68 -1.71 7.33
N LYS A 53 20.10 -1.22 6.22
CA LYS A 53 19.42 0.09 6.20
C LYS A 53 18.21 0.12 7.15
N MET A 54 17.40 -0.92 7.15
CA MET A 54 16.20 -1.00 8.00
C MET A 54 16.56 -1.11 9.49
N ILE A 55 17.67 -1.79 9.80
CA ILE A 55 18.23 -1.86 11.15
C ILE A 55 18.77 -0.49 11.59
N ASN A 56 19.53 0.19 10.74
CA ASN A 56 20.06 1.54 11.00
C ASN A 56 18.95 2.58 11.18
N TRP A 57 17.77 2.36 10.59
CA TRP A 57 16.59 3.20 10.76
C TRP A 57 15.74 2.83 11.97
N GLU A 58 16.16 1.85 12.79
CA GLU A 58 15.44 1.33 13.96
C GLU A 58 14.03 0.80 13.63
N ILE A 59 13.83 0.33 12.39
CA ILE A 59 12.56 -0.22 11.92
C ILE A 59 12.52 -1.74 12.06
N ALA A 60 13.69 -2.37 11.98
CA ALA A 60 13.92 -3.80 12.18
C ALA A 60 15.08 -3.99 13.17
N HIS A 61 15.11 -5.11 13.87
CA HIS A 61 16.18 -5.43 14.83
C HIS A 61 17.13 -6.51 14.30
N ASP A 62 16.70 -7.23 13.26
CA ASP A 62 17.41 -8.32 12.62
C ASP A 62 17.00 -8.46 11.14
N VAL A 63 17.71 -9.33 10.41
CA VAL A 63 17.45 -9.59 8.99
C VAL A 63 16.04 -10.18 8.79
N GLN A 64 15.60 -11.05 9.69
CA GLN A 64 14.29 -11.67 9.63
C GLN A 64 13.16 -10.63 9.78
N GLY A 65 13.25 -9.74 10.77
CA GLY A 65 12.28 -8.67 10.97
C GLY A 65 12.27 -7.66 9.82
N ALA A 66 13.42 -7.41 9.19
CA ALA A 66 13.47 -6.61 7.96
C ALA A 66 12.73 -7.31 6.80
N ALA A 67 12.87 -8.63 6.69
CA ALA A 67 12.18 -9.43 5.69
C ALA A 67 10.67 -9.49 5.93
N ASP A 68 10.23 -9.63 7.18
CA ASP A 68 8.80 -9.59 7.54
C ASP A 68 8.17 -8.23 7.20
N LYS A 69 8.90 -7.13 7.48
CA LYS A 69 8.49 -5.77 7.08
C LYS A 69 8.38 -5.62 5.55
N ALA A 70 9.31 -6.22 4.80
CA ALA A 70 9.22 -6.23 3.34
C ALA A 70 8.06 -7.09 2.82
N MET A 71 7.72 -8.18 3.52
CA MET A 71 6.54 -8.99 3.19
C MET A 71 5.25 -8.18 3.30
N ILE A 72 5.14 -7.31 4.31
CA ILE A 72 4.03 -6.34 4.43
C ILE A 72 3.99 -5.41 3.21
N VAL A 73 5.13 -4.89 2.77
CA VAL A 73 5.21 -4.04 1.55
C VAL A 73 4.78 -4.84 0.30
N LEU A 74 5.19 -6.10 0.18
CA LEU A 74 4.75 -6.99 -0.90
C LEU A 74 3.24 -7.25 -0.88
N GLY A 75 2.58 -7.17 0.28
CA GLY A 75 1.11 -7.19 0.37
C GLY A 75 0.45 -5.87 -0.02
N ILE A 76 1.09 -4.74 0.28
CA ILE A 76 0.57 -3.39 -0.03
C ILE A 76 0.54 -3.15 -1.55
N ILE A 77 1.55 -3.60 -2.29
CA ILE A 77 1.68 -3.40 -3.74
C ILE A 77 0.46 -3.94 -4.53
N PRO A 78 0.09 -5.23 -4.42
CA PRO A 78 -1.06 -5.78 -5.17
C PRO A 78 -2.39 -5.17 -4.73
N MET A 79 -2.57 -4.86 -3.44
CA MET A 79 -3.75 -4.13 -2.98
C MET A 79 -3.86 -2.76 -3.66
N ALA A 80 -2.76 -2.01 -3.72
CA ALA A 80 -2.74 -0.70 -4.39
C ALA A 80 -3.00 -0.80 -5.89
N ILE A 81 -2.46 -1.82 -6.56
CA ILE A 81 -2.73 -2.10 -7.98
C ILE A 81 -4.23 -2.34 -8.17
N ILE A 82 -4.87 -3.14 -7.31
CA ILE A 82 -6.33 -3.39 -7.40
C ILE A 82 -7.10 -2.08 -7.21
N TYR A 83 -6.78 -1.31 -6.17
CA TYR A 83 -7.50 -0.06 -5.88
C TYR A 83 -7.32 1.00 -6.97
N PHE A 84 -6.14 1.09 -7.58
CA PHE A 84 -5.91 1.98 -8.71
C PHE A 84 -6.57 1.49 -9.99
N ALA A 85 -6.40 0.21 -10.36
CA ALA A 85 -6.91 -0.31 -11.63
C ALA A 85 -8.44 -0.35 -11.69
N THR A 86 -9.09 -0.53 -10.54
CA THR A 86 -10.56 -0.63 -10.45
C THR A 86 -11.22 0.67 -9.98
N GLU A 87 -10.43 1.70 -9.65
CA GLU A 87 -10.91 2.94 -9.04
C GLU A 87 -11.84 2.71 -7.83
N ALA A 88 -11.57 1.63 -7.07
CA ALA A 88 -12.35 1.26 -5.89
C ALA A 88 -12.30 2.34 -4.81
N LEU A 89 -11.17 3.06 -4.73
CA LEU A 89 -10.97 4.27 -3.94
C LEU A 89 -10.53 5.42 -4.85
N PRO A 90 -10.90 6.68 -4.54
CA PRO A 90 -10.39 7.85 -5.26
C PRO A 90 -8.86 7.87 -5.27
N ILE A 91 -8.26 8.26 -6.39
CA ILE A 91 -6.80 8.21 -6.58
C ILE A 91 -6.02 8.94 -5.48
N GLY A 92 -6.52 10.09 -5.00
CA GLY A 92 -5.92 10.83 -3.89
C GLY A 92 -6.01 10.08 -2.55
N LEU A 93 -7.12 9.37 -2.31
CA LEU A 93 -7.30 8.56 -1.10
C LEU A 93 -6.37 7.34 -1.11
N THR A 94 -6.26 6.64 -2.24
CA THR A 94 -5.29 5.55 -2.41
C THR A 94 -3.86 6.07 -2.24
N GLY A 95 -3.56 7.27 -2.75
CA GLY A 95 -2.29 7.95 -2.54
C GLY A 95 -1.96 8.16 -1.06
N ILE A 96 -2.91 8.66 -0.26
CA ILE A 96 -2.74 8.90 1.18
C ILE A 96 -2.77 7.59 2.01
N LEU A 97 -3.43 6.55 1.51
CA LEU A 97 -3.51 5.26 2.19
C LEU A 97 -2.12 4.63 2.40
N MET A 98 -1.26 4.69 1.39
CA MET A 98 0.08 4.09 1.39
C MET A 98 0.99 4.62 2.53
N PRO A 99 1.21 5.95 2.71
CA PRO A 99 2.00 6.47 3.82
C PRO A 99 1.32 6.25 5.16
N THR A 100 -0.01 6.22 5.19
CA THR A 100 -0.78 5.94 6.40
C THR A 100 -0.47 4.53 6.88
N LEU A 101 -0.51 3.53 5.99
CA LEU A 101 -0.11 2.16 6.30
C LEU A 101 1.37 2.09 6.67
N ALA A 102 2.26 2.77 5.94
CA ALA A 102 3.68 2.79 6.27
C ALA A 102 3.96 3.39 7.65
N TYR A 103 3.17 4.38 8.07
CA TYR A 103 3.25 4.99 9.39
C TYR A 103 2.78 4.02 10.49
N PHE A 104 1.58 3.45 10.36
CA PHE A 104 1.00 2.59 11.38
C PHE A 104 1.72 1.23 11.51
N LEU A 105 2.21 0.69 10.41
CA LEU A 105 2.91 -0.60 10.37
C LEU A 105 4.41 -0.48 10.64
N HIS A 106 4.88 0.75 10.91
CA HIS A 106 6.29 1.10 11.08
C HIS A 106 7.14 0.51 9.95
N LEU A 107 6.87 0.90 8.70
CA LEU A 107 7.62 0.45 7.53
C LEU A 107 8.71 1.45 7.13
N LEU A 108 8.53 2.72 7.50
CA LEU A 108 9.46 3.81 7.22
C LEU A 108 9.57 4.74 8.44
N PRO A 109 10.70 5.43 8.64
CA PRO A 109 10.85 6.42 9.70
C PRO A 109 9.92 7.59 9.44
N ARG A 110 9.29 8.10 10.50
CA ARG A 110 8.24 9.14 10.42
C ARG A 110 8.68 10.37 9.63
N GLY A 111 9.94 10.79 9.80
CA GLY A 111 10.52 11.93 9.09
C GLY A 111 10.79 11.69 7.60
N MET A 112 10.79 10.45 7.13
CA MET A 112 10.92 10.11 5.70
C MET A 112 9.58 9.96 4.99
N ILE A 113 8.51 9.57 5.69
CA ILE A 113 7.18 9.36 5.07
C ILE A 113 6.71 10.63 4.35
N GLY A 114 6.81 11.80 5.00
CA GLY A 114 6.43 13.08 4.38
C GLY A 114 7.33 13.46 3.20
N LYS A 115 8.62 13.10 3.25
CA LYS A 115 9.56 13.35 2.14
C LYS A 115 9.20 12.55 0.89
N THR A 116 8.66 11.35 1.05
CA THR A 116 8.18 10.53 -0.07
C THR A 116 6.99 11.17 -0.79
N PHE A 117 6.23 12.05 -0.13
CA PHE A 117 5.10 12.78 -0.73
C PHE A 117 5.52 14.08 -1.41
N ALA A 118 6.58 14.71 -0.93
CA ALA A 118 7.15 15.93 -1.49
C ALA A 118 8.16 15.62 -2.62
N GLY A 119 7.83 14.67 -3.50
CA GLY A 119 8.66 14.35 -4.66
C GLY A 119 8.57 15.42 -5.75
N ASP A 120 9.49 15.36 -6.72
CA ASP A 120 9.58 16.35 -7.80
C ASP A 120 8.29 16.42 -8.63
N ALA A 121 7.62 15.29 -8.87
CA ALA A 121 6.40 15.24 -9.68
C ALA A 121 5.20 15.93 -8.99
N PRO A 122 4.84 15.63 -7.73
CA PRO A 122 3.82 16.40 -7.00
C PRO A 122 4.16 17.90 -6.89
N MET A 123 5.42 18.26 -6.60
CA MET A 123 5.82 19.66 -6.50
C MET A 123 5.75 20.40 -7.84
N PHE A 124 6.09 19.72 -8.93
CA PHE A 124 5.91 20.26 -10.28
C PHE A 124 4.44 20.52 -10.61
N LEU A 125 3.54 19.58 -10.30
CA LEU A 125 2.11 19.76 -10.49
C LEU A 125 1.56 20.92 -9.65
N LEU A 126 2.00 21.07 -8.40
CA LEU A 126 1.64 22.22 -7.57
C LEU A 126 2.14 23.54 -8.17
N GLY A 127 3.34 23.56 -8.75
CA GLY A 127 3.89 24.77 -9.38
C GLY A 127 3.24 25.14 -10.72
N VAL A 128 2.74 24.17 -11.49
CA VAL A 128 2.03 24.41 -12.77
C VAL A 128 0.55 24.78 -12.55
N LEU A 129 -0.05 24.31 -11.45
CA LEU A 129 -1.47 24.53 -11.15
C LEU A 129 -1.71 25.67 -10.14
N ALA A 130 -0.66 26.31 -9.61
CA ALA A 130 -0.73 27.49 -8.72
C ALA A 130 -0.72 28.80 -9.50
#